data_AF-A0A820YV76-F1
#
_entry.id   AF-A0A820YV76-F1
#
_cell.length_a   1.000
_cell.length_b   1.000
_cell.length_c   1.000
_cell.angle_alpha   90.00
_cell.angle_beta   90.00
_cell.angle_gamma   90.00
#
_symmetry.space_group_name_H-M   'P 1'
#
loop_
_entity.id
_entity.type
_entity.pdbx_description
1 polymer ?
#
loop_
_entity_poly.entity_id
_entity_poly.type
_entity_poly.pdbx_seq_one_letter_code
_entity_poly.pdbx_strand_id
1 'polypeptide(L)'
;IKLKDSLLSSITFAKTRDVDVAWVDGIITHGAPPPTTPLTTTTFTTVGQTNTEWYLNPVTRELKDQMPPHPCVFVNEPKLLDLKMVLIRQHGLKAEFVGGVLTCEDTVAIKRNEAGKIILEGALSDTYYKVRRILYDQYAIL
;
A
#
# COMPACT_ATOMS: atom_id res chain seq x y z
N ILE A 1 -19.12 -0.87 -6.97
CA ILE A 1 -18.59 0.47 -7.34
C ILE A 1 -17.49 0.24 -8.35
N LYS A 2 -17.62 0.76 -9.57
CA LYS A 2 -16.58 0.69 -10.61
C LYS A 2 -15.72 1.95 -10.56
N LEU A 3 -14.40 1.81 -10.57
CA LEU A 3 -13.51 2.95 -10.70
C LEU A 3 -13.47 3.39 -12.16
N LYS A 4 -13.56 4.70 -12.39
CA LYS A 4 -13.34 5.26 -13.73
C LYS A 4 -11.84 5.24 -14.06
N ASP A 5 -11.48 5.02 -15.33
CA ASP A 5 -10.07 4.98 -15.76
C ASP A 5 -9.31 6.27 -15.44
N SER A 6 -9.99 7.41 -15.46
CA SER A 6 -9.41 8.71 -15.07
C SER A 6 -9.00 8.75 -13.59
N LEU A 7 -9.74 8.08 -12.71
CA LEU A 7 -9.37 7.96 -11.30
C LEU A 7 -8.20 6.99 -11.17
N LEU A 8 -8.27 5.83 -11.82
CA LEU A 8 -7.21 4.82 -11.79
C LEU A 8 -5.85 5.39 -12.25
N SER A 9 -5.84 6.20 -13.30
CA SER A 9 -4.63 6.85 -13.81
C SER A 9 -4.07 7.92 -12.87
N SER A 10 -4.86 8.45 -11.94
CA SER A 10 -4.42 9.48 -10.97
C SER A 10 -3.92 8.89 -9.65
N ILE A 11 -4.10 7.58 -9.42
CA ILE A 11 -3.72 6.92 -8.19
C ILE A 11 -2.20 6.78 -8.12
N THR A 12 -1.62 7.19 -6.98
CA THR A 12 -0.20 6.96 -6.68
C THR A 12 -0.08 5.71 -5.84
N PHE A 13 0.44 4.64 -6.44
CA PHE A 13 0.65 3.37 -5.74
C PHE A 13 1.97 3.40 -4.96
N ALA A 14 1.88 3.08 -3.67
CA ALA A 14 3.03 2.66 -2.89
C ALA A 14 3.15 1.14 -2.98
N LYS A 15 4.29 0.69 -3.49
CA LYS A 15 4.57 -0.73 -3.64
C LYS A 15 5.02 -1.31 -2.31
N THR A 16 4.32 -2.35 -1.86
CA THR A 16 4.71 -3.16 -0.70
C THR A 16 4.89 -4.59 -1.18
N ARG A 17 5.88 -5.34 -0.67
CA ARG A 17 6.14 -6.78 -0.96
C ARG A 17 5.36 -7.38 -2.15
N ASP A 18 4.12 -7.81 -1.90
CA ASP A 18 3.23 -8.48 -2.84
C ASP A 18 1.93 -7.70 -3.12
N VAL A 19 1.78 -6.49 -2.57
CA VAL A 19 0.55 -5.69 -2.66
C VAL A 19 0.89 -4.22 -2.91
N ASP A 20 0.27 -3.67 -3.94
CA ASP A 20 0.28 -2.23 -4.21
C ASP A 20 -0.86 -1.57 -3.41
N VAL A 21 -0.52 -0.57 -2.61
CA VAL A 21 -1.47 0.14 -1.77
C VAL A 21 -1.51 1.61 -2.15
N ALA A 22 -2.68 2.21 -2.09
CA ALA A 22 -2.87 3.61 -2.40
C ALA A 22 -4.06 4.19 -1.66
N TRP A 23 -3.97 5.48 -1.32
CA TRP A 23 -5.12 6.27 -0.91
C TRP A 23 -5.92 6.68 -2.15
N VAL A 24 -7.23 6.47 -2.10
CA VAL A 24 -8.16 6.83 -3.17
C VAL A 24 -9.30 7.63 -2.59
N ASP A 25 -9.38 8.89 -2.98
CA ASP A 25 -10.56 9.72 -2.76
C ASP A 25 -11.36 9.80 -4.05
N GLY A 26 -12.68 9.78 -3.93
CA GLY A 26 -13.54 9.91 -5.09
C GLY A 26 -14.95 10.32 -4.75
N ILE A 27 -15.61 10.94 -5.73
CA ILE A 27 -17.02 11.27 -5.66
C ILE A 27 -17.80 10.13 -6.29
N ILE A 28 -18.78 9.62 -5.56
CA ILE A 28 -19.65 8.56 -6.06
C ILE A 28 -20.73 9.20 -6.92
N THR A 29 -20.83 8.74 -8.17
CA THR A 29 -21.92 9.14 -9.08
C THR A 29 -22.74 7.93 -9.44
N HIS A 30 -24.05 8.14 -9.46
CA HIS A 30 -25.04 7.16 -9.88
C HIS A 30 -25.51 7.55 -11.28
N GLY A 31 -25.20 6.72 -12.29
CA GLY A 31 -25.50 7.07 -13.67
C GLY A 31 -25.54 5.85 -14.58
N ALA A 32 -26.42 5.92 -15.57
CA ALA A 32 -26.52 4.94 -16.65
C ALA A 32 -25.18 4.79 -17.39
N PRO A 33 -24.89 3.61 -17.97
CA PRO A 33 -23.65 3.38 -18.72
C PRO A 33 -23.45 4.48 -19.77
N PRO A 34 -22.21 4.96 -19.99
CA PRO A 34 -21.94 5.92 -21.04
C PRO A 34 -22.42 5.33 -22.39
N PRO A 35 -23.00 6.14 -23.29
CA PRO A 35 -23.32 5.66 -24.63
C PRO A 35 -22.01 5.32 -25.33
N THR A 36 -21.67 4.04 -25.36
CA THR A 36 -20.58 3.53 -26.18
C THR A 36 -20.86 3.93 -27.62
N THR A 37 -19.89 4.65 -28.19
CA THR A 37 -19.63 5.04 -29.58
C THR A 37 -20.61 4.55 -30.66
N PRO A 38 -21.04 5.41 -31.61
CA PRO A 38 -21.91 4.99 -32.69
C PRO A 38 -21.14 4.09 -33.68
N LEU A 39 -21.66 2.88 -33.96
CA LEU A 39 -22.06 2.44 -35.31
C LEU A 39 -22.57 0.99 -35.27
N THR A 40 -23.86 0.88 -35.62
CA THR A 40 -24.50 -0.17 -36.44
C THR A 40 -24.27 -1.64 -36.07
N THR A 41 -25.28 -2.29 -35.48
CA THR A 41 -26.00 -3.40 -36.14
C THR A 41 -27.36 -3.58 -35.47
N THR A 42 -28.39 -3.48 -36.30
CA THR A 42 -29.80 -3.76 -36.03
C THR A 42 -29.99 -5.09 -35.30
N THR A 43 -30.66 -5.10 -34.14
CA THR A 43 -31.70 -6.11 -33.81
C THR A 43 -32.39 -5.83 -32.47
N PHE A 44 -33.70 -5.57 -32.60
CA PHE A 44 -34.83 -5.83 -31.71
C PHE A 44 -34.80 -5.46 -30.21
N THR A 45 -35.75 -4.57 -29.90
CA THR A 45 -36.38 -4.23 -28.63
C THR A 45 -36.41 -5.36 -27.60
N THR A 46 -35.86 -5.12 -26.40
CA THR A 46 -36.40 -5.66 -25.15
C THR A 46 -36.25 -4.59 -24.05
N VAL A 47 -37.37 -4.38 -23.37
CA VAL A 47 -37.64 -3.37 -22.37
C VAL A 47 -36.87 -3.64 -21.06
N GLY A 48 -36.21 -2.61 -20.54
CA GLY A 48 -36.19 -2.28 -19.11
C GLY A 48 -35.43 -3.19 -18.13
N GLN A 49 -34.10 -3.22 -18.21
CA GLN A 49 -33.28 -3.38 -17.01
C GLN A 49 -32.24 -2.25 -16.99
N THR A 50 -32.56 -1.15 -16.33
CA THR A 50 -31.57 -0.13 -15.99
C THR A 50 -30.64 -0.74 -14.94
N ASN A 51 -29.57 -1.38 -15.39
CA ASN A 51 -28.54 -1.89 -14.49
C ASN A 51 -27.83 -0.67 -13.88
N THR A 52 -28.27 -0.32 -12.68
CA THR A 52 -27.86 0.89 -11.96
C THR A 52 -26.48 0.69 -11.36
N GLU A 53 -25.44 1.02 -12.12
CA GLU A 53 -24.07 0.87 -11.68
C GLU A 53 -23.54 2.14 -11.00
N TRP A 54 -22.81 1.94 -9.90
CA TRP A 54 -22.18 3.01 -9.13
C TRP A 54 -20.74 3.23 -9.61
N TYR A 55 -20.38 4.47 -9.95
CA TYR A 55 -19.04 4.83 -10.42
C TYR A 55 -18.32 5.74 -9.43
N LEU A 56 -17.02 5.52 -9.24
CA LEU A 56 -16.13 6.37 -8.46
C LEU A 56 -15.33 7.29 -9.40
N ASN A 57 -15.57 8.59 -9.32
CA ASN A 57 -14.94 9.62 -10.12
C ASN A 57 -13.83 10.35 -9.32
N PRO A 58 -12.80 10.89 -9.98
CA PRO A 58 -11.76 11.68 -9.32
C PRO A 58 -12.34 12.93 -8.66
N VAL A 59 -11.84 13.26 -7.48
CA VAL A 59 -12.19 14.50 -6.77
C VAL A 59 -11.63 15.69 -7.55
N THR A 60 -12.44 16.72 -7.74
CA THR A 60 -11.99 17.99 -8.32
C THR A 60 -10.96 18.65 -7.41
N ARG A 61 -10.01 19.40 -7.99
CA ARG A 61 -8.94 20.08 -7.24
C ARG A 61 -9.48 20.94 -6.09
N GLU A 62 -10.64 21.57 -6.29
CA GLU A 62 -11.32 22.43 -5.30
C GLU A 62 -11.83 21.67 -4.06
N LEU A 63 -12.25 20.41 -4.21
CA LEU A 63 -12.65 19.57 -3.07
C LEU A 63 -11.45 18.93 -2.38
N LYS A 64 -10.34 18.74 -3.10
CA LYS A 64 -9.12 18.14 -2.52
C LYS A 64 -8.56 19.00 -1.38
N ASP A 65 -8.60 20.32 -1.51
CA ASP A 65 -8.13 21.25 -0.47
C ASP A 65 -9.05 21.32 0.75
N GLN A 66 -10.29 20.83 0.64
CA GLN A 66 -11.25 20.74 1.74
C GLN A 66 -11.21 19.38 2.47
N MET A 67 -10.50 18.39 1.93
CA MET A 67 -10.38 17.08 2.56
C MET A 67 -9.30 17.09 3.64
N PRO A 68 -9.54 16.44 4.80
CA PRO A 68 -8.51 16.26 5.81
C PRO A 68 -7.28 15.55 5.22
N PRO A 69 -6.06 15.94 5.59
CA PRO A 69 -4.86 15.22 5.16
C PRO A 69 -4.95 13.76 5.61
N HIS A 70 -4.59 12.83 4.72
CA HIS A 70 -4.57 11.42 5.07
C HIS A 70 -3.57 11.20 6.22
N PRO A 71 -3.95 10.46 7.26
CA PRO A 71 -3.00 10.11 8.31
C PRO A 71 -1.92 9.19 7.72
N CYS A 72 -0.67 9.35 8.18
CA CYS A 72 0.38 8.40 7.84
C CYS A 72 -0.01 7.02 8.35
N VAL A 73 -0.19 6.06 7.45
CA VAL A 73 -0.52 4.67 7.81
C VAL A 73 0.69 3.80 7.48
N PHE A 74 1.18 3.10 8.51
CA PHE A 74 2.16 2.05 8.33
C PHE A 74 1.44 0.79 7.86
N VAL A 75 1.54 0.54 6.56
CA VAL A 75 1.03 -0.69 5.96
C VAL A 75 2.11 -1.76 6.06
N ASN A 76 1.68 -2.98 6.37
CA ASN A 76 2.50 -4.17 6.55
C ASN A 76 3.29 -4.17 7.87
N GLU A 77 2.84 -4.95 8.85
CA GLU A 77 3.64 -5.23 10.05
C GLU A 77 4.75 -6.23 9.69
N PRO A 78 6.03 -5.82 9.58
CA PRO A 78 7.06 -6.72 9.14
C PRO A 78 7.29 -7.78 10.21
N LYS A 79 7.10 -9.04 9.82
CA LYS A 79 7.41 -10.19 10.68
C LYS A 79 8.92 -10.26 10.87
N LEU A 80 9.38 -10.29 12.12
CA LEU A 80 10.82 -10.43 12.47
C LEU A 80 11.47 -11.64 11.79
N LEU A 81 10.70 -12.73 11.64
CA LEU A 81 11.16 -13.95 10.97
C LEU A 81 11.45 -13.75 9.47
N ASP A 82 10.63 -12.95 8.81
CA ASP A 82 10.79 -12.65 7.39
C ASP A 82 11.94 -11.66 7.17
N LEU A 83 12.05 -10.68 8.07
CA LEU A 83 13.17 -9.74 8.09
C LEU A 83 14.52 -10.47 8.29
N LYS A 84 14.56 -11.51 9.14
CA LYS A 84 15.72 -12.41 9.27
C LYS A 84 16.10 -13.04 7.93
N MET A 85 15.13 -13.57 7.19
CA MET A 85 15.38 -14.22 5.89
C MET A 85 15.93 -13.23 4.86
N VAL A 86 15.37 -12.01 4.81
CA VAL A 86 15.85 -10.94 3.92
C VAL A 86 17.28 -10.53 4.27
N LEU A 87 17.59 -10.35 5.55
CA LEU A 87 18.94 -9.97 6.02
C LEU A 87 20.00 -11.01 5.66
N ILE A 88 19.71 -12.30 5.88
CA ILE A 88 20.63 -13.39 5.55
C ILE A 88 20.78 -13.52 4.03
N ARG A 89 19.69 -13.48 3.28
CA ARG A 89 19.68 -13.77 1.84
C ARG A 89 20.23 -12.63 0.99
N GLN A 90 19.88 -11.38 1.30
CA GLN A 90 20.26 -10.23 0.48
C GLN A 90 21.59 -9.61 0.89
N HIS A 91 21.93 -9.66 2.17
CA HIS A 91 23.09 -8.95 2.71
C HIS A 91 24.12 -9.87 3.36
N GLY A 92 23.86 -11.18 3.45
CA GLY A 92 24.79 -12.15 4.06
C GLY A 92 25.03 -11.90 5.55
N LEU A 93 24.16 -11.13 6.21
CA LEU A 93 24.32 -10.79 7.62
C LEU A 93 23.89 -11.97 8.49
N LYS A 94 24.67 -12.26 9.53
CA LYS A 94 24.32 -13.28 10.53
C LYS A 94 23.19 -12.74 11.41
N ALA A 95 21.96 -13.20 11.20
CA ALA A 95 20.81 -12.80 12.00
C ALA A 95 20.24 -13.98 12.80
N GLU A 96 20.02 -13.79 14.09
CA GLU A 96 19.48 -14.79 15.02
C GLU A 96 18.24 -14.24 15.73
N PHE A 97 17.17 -15.04 15.78
CA PHE A 97 15.93 -14.65 16.45
C PHE A 97 15.83 -15.41 17.77
N VAL A 98 16.00 -14.70 18.88
CA VAL A 98 16.02 -15.27 20.23
C VAL A 98 15.10 -14.45 21.14
N GLY A 99 14.16 -15.11 21.80
CA GLY A 99 13.32 -14.47 22.83
C GLY A 99 12.48 -13.28 22.34
N GLY A 100 12.10 -13.22 21.07
CA GLY A 100 11.34 -12.08 20.51
C GLY A 100 12.21 -10.93 19.99
N VAL A 101 13.53 -11.06 20.04
CA VAL A 101 14.50 -10.08 19.53
C VAL A 101 15.29 -10.70 18.38
N LEU A 102 15.47 -9.94 17.30
CA LEU A 102 16.30 -10.32 16.16
C LEU A 102 17.67 -9.64 16.29
N THR A 103 18.70 -10.39 16.62
CA THR A 103 20.08 -9.92 16.73
C THR A 103 20.81 -10.12 15.41
N CYS A 104 21.44 -9.08 14.88
CA CYS A 104 22.19 -9.07 13.64
C CYS A 104 23.67 -8.78 13.97
N GLU A 105 24.56 -9.68 13.53
CA GLU A 105 26.01 -9.54 13.62
C GLU A 105 26.50 -9.16 15.04
N ASP A 106 25.76 -9.63 16.06
CA ASP A 106 25.98 -9.39 17.49
C ASP A 106 26.10 -7.90 17.92
N THR A 107 25.77 -6.97 17.02
CA THR A 107 25.96 -5.51 17.18
C THR A 107 24.67 -4.72 17.08
N VAL A 108 23.67 -5.25 16.38
CA VAL A 108 22.37 -4.62 16.16
C VAL A 108 21.27 -5.58 16.61
N ALA A 109 20.29 -5.09 17.35
CA ALA A 109 19.15 -5.86 17.85
C ALA A 109 17.84 -5.17 17.44
N ILE A 110 16.89 -5.96 16.94
CA ILE A 110 15.56 -5.48 16.53
C ILE A 110 14.53 -6.16 17.41
N LYS A 111 13.78 -5.37 18.19
CA LYS A 111 12.73 -5.90 19.08
C LYS A 111 11.38 -5.30 18.74
N ARG A 112 10.33 -6.09 18.94
CA ARG A 112 8.93 -5.61 18.87
C ARG A 112 8.45 -5.37 20.30
N ASN A 113 7.99 -4.15 20.57
CA ASN A 113 7.39 -3.80 21.85
C ASN A 113 5.93 -4.31 21.92
N GLU A 114 5.37 -4.42 23.13
CA GLU A 114 3.99 -4.87 23.37
C GLU A 114 2.96 -4.00 22.64
N ALA A 115 3.27 -2.71 22.46
CA ALA A 115 2.47 -1.77 21.68
C ALA A 115 2.59 -1.96 20.14
N GLY A 116 3.22 -3.04 19.66
CA GLY A 116 3.39 -3.35 18.25
C GLY A 116 4.49 -2.55 17.52
N LYS A 117 5.16 -1.63 18.21
CA LYS A 117 6.25 -0.79 17.65
C LYS A 117 7.54 -1.59 17.51
N ILE A 118 8.27 -1.37 16.41
CA ILE A 118 9.61 -1.93 16.24
C ILE A 118 10.67 -0.95 16.75
N ILE A 119 11.61 -1.46 17.54
CA ILE A 119 12.74 -0.72 18.11
C ILE A 119 14.01 -1.35 17.55
N LEU A 120 14.88 -0.50 16.98
CA LEU A 120 16.19 -0.87 16.46
C LEU A 120 17.27 -0.35 17.43
N GLU A 121 17.92 -1.25 18.16
CA GLU A 121 18.99 -0.98 19.11
C GLU A 121 20.33 -1.44 18.53
N GLY A 122 21.44 -0.77 18.83
CA GLY A 122 22.76 -1.19 18.37
C GLY A 122 23.77 -0.06 18.24
N ALA A 123 25.02 -0.43 17.98
CA ALA A 123 26.08 0.52 17.70
C ALA A 123 25.89 1.17 16.31
N LEU A 124 26.23 2.46 16.19
CA LEU A 124 26.23 3.18 14.91
C LEU A 124 27.33 2.61 14.00
N SER A 125 26.95 1.68 13.12
CA SER A 125 27.83 1.01 12.16
C SER A 125 27.18 0.99 10.77
N ASP A 126 27.95 0.65 9.74
CA ASP A 126 27.39 0.41 8.40
C ASP A 126 26.28 -0.66 8.41
N THR A 127 26.45 -1.70 9.24
CA THR A 127 25.43 -2.74 9.44
C THR A 127 24.14 -2.15 9.99
N TYR A 128 24.20 -1.23 10.96
CA TYR A 128 23.02 -0.54 11.50
C TYR A 128 22.24 0.23 10.41
N TYR A 129 22.93 1.02 9.58
CA TYR A 129 22.28 1.78 8.52
C TYR A 129 21.68 0.88 7.43
N LYS A 130 22.35 -0.22 7.08
CA LYS A 130 21.83 -1.22 6.15
C LYS A 130 20.56 -1.87 6.70
N VAL A 131 20.60 -2.37 7.94
CA VAL A 131 19.45 -2.98 8.62
C VAL A 131 18.28 -2.00 8.69
N ARG A 132 18.54 -0.73 9.05
CA ARG A 132 17.51 0.32 9.10
C ARG A 132 16.85 0.56 7.73
N ARG A 133 17.64 0.60 6.67
CA ARG A 133 17.12 0.79 5.30
C ARG A 133 16.25 -0.37 4.87
N ILE A 134 16.72 -1.61 5.07
CA ILE A 134 15.95 -2.82 4.76
C ILE A 134 14.65 -2.84 5.55
N LEU A 135 14.71 -2.48 6.84
CA LEU A 135 13.53 -2.41 7.69
C LEU A 135 12.51 -1.41 7.14
N TYR A 136 12.94 -0.22 6.73
CA TYR A 136 12.04 0.75 6.09
C TYR A 136 11.51 0.30 4.74
N ASP A 137 12.29 -0.38 3.91
CA ASP A 137 11.82 -0.93 2.64
C ASP A 137 10.73 -2.01 2.83
N GLN A 138 10.68 -2.65 4.01
CA GLN A 138 9.63 -3.60 4.35
C GLN A 138 8.32 -2.93 4.81
N TYR A 139 8.38 -1.68 5.27
CA TYR A 139 7.23 -0.87 5.64
C TYR A 139 6.74 -0.07 4.44
N ALA A 140 5.44 -0.15 4.13
CA ALA A 140 4.84 0.88 3.28
C ALA A 140 4.37 2.02 4.17
N ILE A 141 4.95 3.19 3.96
CA ILE A 141 4.50 4.44 4.56
C ILE A 141 3.65 5.13 3.50
N LEU A 142 2.34 5.19 3.74
CA LEU A 142 1.38 5.94 2.95
C LEU A 142 1.12 7.32 3.55
#